data_AF-A0A1G9WFD8-F1
#
_entry.id   AF-A0A1G9WFD8-F1
#
_cell.length_a   1.000
_cell.length_b   1.000
_cell.length_c   1.000
_cell.angle_alpha   90.00
_cell.angle_beta   90.00
_cell.angle_gamma   90.00
#
_symmetry.space_group_name_H-M   'P 1'
#
loop_
_entity.id
_entity.type
_entity.pdbx_description
1 polymer ?
#
loop_
_entity_poly.entity_id
_entity_poly.type
_entity_poly.pdbx_seq_one_letter_code
_entity_poly.pdbx_strand_id
1 'polypeptide(L)'
;MNIDPVKALDGKVERLKKELKSLETRIDHAQTDAAHDQLSQANQLKDTARKLTRTDDRVTELAESVHRLERLLVALNRKVRAGETRKANFDDWPEIDEAQLAKILKGQEAYARRAFTPQEAKDTRKAIAEYDRLALQAIDAAEALTHLPPTAEALWRKNYKQWRSISDRKRPEAPDDDTHAKDTVAKSAGNEAIAHTRQLIRARIEDAVARDLLFPAWFENMLGPAAPPGKADDWLYTATDVVLYRLLHDVTSPADALGPAPLEEGHRKTLHDRLTGECADYRKP
;
A
#
# COMPACT_ATOMS: atom_id res chain seq x y z
N MET A 1 -100.06 13.36 30.60
CA MET A 1 -99.31 12.30 29.88
C MET A 1 -98.05 12.02 30.67
N ASN A 2 -98.02 10.90 31.39
CA ASN A 2 -96.96 10.53 32.32
C ASN A 2 -95.83 9.87 31.51
N ILE A 3 -94.83 10.66 31.13
CA ILE A 3 -93.64 10.12 30.44
C ILE A 3 -92.84 9.40 31.53
N ASP A 4 -92.77 8.08 31.45
CA ASP A 4 -91.91 7.29 32.33
C ASP A 4 -90.44 7.70 32.07
N PRO A 5 -89.80 8.41 33.02
CA PRO A 5 -88.48 8.99 32.81
C PRO A 5 -87.41 7.92 32.61
N VAL A 6 -87.60 6.72 33.19
CA VAL A 6 -86.67 5.59 33.07
C VAL A 6 -86.67 5.06 31.64
N LYS A 7 -87.86 4.86 31.06
CA LYS A 7 -88.01 4.40 29.67
C LYS A 7 -87.45 5.40 28.65
N ALA A 8 -87.58 6.70 28.93
CA ALA A 8 -87.00 7.76 28.09
C ALA A 8 -85.46 7.81 28.18
N LEU A 9 -84.89 7.52 29.37
CA LEU A 9 -83.45 7.37 29.58
C LEU A 9 -82.90 6.13 28.86
N ASP A 10 -83.56 4.97 28.98
CA ASP A 10 -83.17 3.74 28.28
C ASP A 10 -83.16 3.92 26.76
N GLY A 11 -84.17 4.60 26.20
CA GLY A 11 -84.22 4.91 24.78
C GLY A 11 -83.09 5.83 24.30
N LYS A 12 -82.56 6.70 25.17
CA LYS A 12 -81.36 7.52 24.88
C LYS A 12 -80.09 6.70 24.97
N VAL A 13 -79.98 5.83 25.99
CA VAL A 13 -78.83 4.94 26.17
C VAL A 13 -78.66 4.02 24.96
N GLU A 14 -79.75 3.43 24.44
CA GLU A 14 -79.67 2.56 23.25
C GLU A 14 -79.30 3.32 21.97
N ARG A 15 -79.75 4.57 21.81
CA ARG A 15 -79.28 5.42 20.69
C ARG A 15 -77.80 5.73 20.80
N LEU A 16 -77.33 6.13 21.98
CA LEU A 16 -75.92 6.42 22.23
C LEU A 16 -75.05 5.19 22.00
N LYS A 17 -75.49 3.98 22.41
CA LYS A 17 -74.78 2.73 22.10
C LYS A 17 -74.68 2.49 20.59
N LYS A 18 -75.76 2.74 19.84
CA LYS A 18 -75.76 2.57 18.38
C LYS A 18 -74.85 3.59 17.67
N GLU A 19 -74.86 4.84 18.12
CA GLU A 19 -73.97 5.89 17.63
C GLU A 19 -72.51 5.58 17.95
N LEU A 20 -72.22 5.13 19.17
CA LEU A 20 -70.87 4.75 19.59
C LEU A 20 -70.34 3.57 18.76
N LYS A 21 -71.17 2.54 18.53
CA LYS A 21 -70.84 1.43 17.65
C LYS A 21 -70.59 1.88 16.20
N SER A 22 -71.37 2.85 15.71
CA SER A 22 -71.18 3.42 14.37
C SER A 22 -69.92 4.29 14.27
N LEU A 23 -69.51 4.95 15.35
CA LEU A 23 -68.26 5.71 15.40
C LEU A 23 -67.06 4.78 15.46
N GLU A 24 -67.15 3.72 16.26
CA GLU A 24 -66.13 2.67 16.37
C GLU A 24 -65.85 2.03 15.00
N THR A 25 -66.90 1.62 14.28
CA THR A 25 -66.72 1.08 12.93
C THR A 25 -66.10 2.10 11.97
N ARG A 26 -66.49 3.37 12.04
CA ARG A 26 -65.89 4.43 11.19
C ARG A 26 -64.41 4.66 11.51
N ILE A 27 -64.04 4.58 12.78
CA ILE A 27 -62.64 4.70 13.22
C ILE A 27 -61.84 3.51 12.68
N ASP A 28 -62.34 2.29 12.81
CA ASP A 28 -61.66 1.08 12.30
C ASP A 28 -61.44 1.14 10.79
N HIS A 29 -62.45 1.58 10.03
CA HIS A 29 -62.31 1.76 8.58
C HIS A 29 -61.29 2.85 8.26
N ALA A 30 -61.36 4.01 8.91
CA ALA A 30 -60.41 5.09 8.69
C ALA A 30 -58.96 4.69 9.05
N GLN A 31 -58.77 3.90 10.11
CA GLN A 31 -57.45 3.36 10.48
C GLN A 31 -56.95 2.36 9.44
N THR A 32 -57.82 1.50 8.92
CA THR A 32 -57.47 0.52 7.88
C THR A 32 -57.08 1.21 6.57
N ASP A 33 -57.87 2.21 6.14
CA ASP A 33 -57.59 3.01 4.95
C ASP A 33 -56.29 3.79 5.08
N ALA A 34 -56.07 4.44 6.24
CA ALA A 34 -54.82 5.16 6.52
C ALA A 34 -53.60 4.22 6.51
N ALA A 35 -53.73 3.02 7.09
CA ALA A 35 -52.67 2.02 7.06
C ALA A 35 -52.38 1.55 5.62
N HIS A 36 -53.41 1.37 4.80
CA HIS A 36 -53.26 0.98 3.39
C HIS A 36 -52.55 2.08 2.58
N ASP A 37 -52.95 3.34 2.77
CA ASP A 37 -52.35 4.49 2.10
C ASP A 37 -50.88 4.67 2.50
N GLN A 38 -50.56 4.52 3.80
CA GLN A 38 -49.17 4.57 4.28
C GLN A 38 -48.32 3.46 3.65
N LEU A 39 -48.86 2.25 3.52
CA LEU A 39 -48.16 1.11 2.90
C LEU A 39 -47.93 1.35 1.40
N SER A 40 -48.93 1.91 0.71
CA SER A 40 -48.83 2.31 -0.69
C SER A 40 -47.76 3.38 -0.90
N GLN A 41 -47.77 4.44 -0.10
CA GLN A 41 -46.76 5.50 -0.14
C GLN A 41 -45.35 4.95 0.18
N ALA A 42 -45.23 4.08 1.18
CA ALA A 42 -43.95 3.46 1.53
C ALA A 42 -43.39 2.60 0.38
N ASN A 43 -44.24 1.86 -0.32
CA ASN A 43 -43.84 1.08 -1.49
C ASN A 43 -43.43 1.99 -2.66
N GLN A 44 -44.18 3.07 -2.92
CA GLN A 44 -43.81 4.07 -3.93
C GLN A 44 -42.44 4.71 -3.62
N LEU A 45 -42.19 5.08 -2.36
CA LEU A 45 -40.90 5.62 -1.92
C LEU A 45 -39.75 4.62 -2.08
N LYS A 46 -39.99 3.33 -1.83
CA LYS A 46 -38.99 2.29 -2.08
C LYS A 46 -38.67 2.13 -3.56
N ASP A 47 -39.68 2.19 -4.41
CA ASP A 47 -39.49 2.05 -5.85
C ASP A 47 -38.82 3.29 -6.47
N THR A 48 -39.15 4.49 -5.98
CA THR A 48 -38.45 5.73 -6.39
C THR A 48 -37.01 5.71 -5.92
N ALA A 49 -36.72 5.27 -4.69
CA ALA A 49 -35.36 5.10 -4.20
C ALA A 49 -34.55 4.13 -5.06
N ARG A 50 -35.12 2.96 -5.43
CA ARG A 50 -34.47 2.00 -6.34
C ARG A 50 -34.18 2.60 -7.73
N LYS A 51 -35.13 3.38 -8.28
CA LYS A 51 -34.93 4.07 -9.56
C LYS A 51 -33.85 5.14 -9.46
N LEU A 52 -33.78 5.86 -8.34
CA LEU A 52 -32.76 6.85 -8.08
C LEU A 52 -31.37 6.21 -8.04
N THR A 53 -31.19 5.11 -7.29
CA THR A 53 -29.91 4.38 -7.25
C THR A 53 -29.48 3.91 -8.64
N ARG A 54 -30.38 3.30 -9.43
CA ARG A 54 -30.06 2.88 -10.81
C ARG A 54 -29.69 4.05 -11.72
N THR A 55 -30.27 5.22 -11.48
CA THR A 55 -29.95 6.42 -12.27
C THR A 55 -28.59 6.96 -11.87
N ASP A 56 -28.26 6.93 -10.58
CA ASP A 56 -26.95 7.31 -10.04
C ASP A 56 -25.82 6.40 -10.57
N ASP A 57 -26.06 5.08 -10.61
CA ASP A 57 -25.14 4.11 -11.22
C ASP A 57 -24.88 4.47 -12.70
N ARG A 58 -25.94 4.76 -13.47
CA ARG A 58 -25.83 5.14 -14.89
C ARG A 58 -25.13 6.48 -15.10
N VAL A 59 -25.33 7.44 -14.19
CA VAL A 59 -24.63 8.74 -14.22
C VAL A 59 -23.14 8.52 -13.97
N THR A 60 -22.79 7.63 -13.03
CA THR A 60 -21.40 7.26 -12.74
C THR A 60 -20.75 6.59 -13.95
N GLU A 61 -21.40 5.60 -14.56
CA GLU A 61 -20.92 4.95 -15.80
C GLU A 61 -20.75 5.96 -16.95
N LEU A 62 -21.67 6.91 -17.09
CA LEU A 62 -21.59 7.94 -18.12
C LEU A 62 -20.40 8.89 -17.86
N ALA A 63 -20.18 9.29 -16.60
CA ALA A 63 -19.04 10.13 -16.22
C ALA A 63 -17.71 9.44 -16.54
N GLU A 64 -17.57 8.15 -16.23
CA GLU A 64 -16.40 7.34 -16.62
C GLU A 64 -16.21 7.32 -18.14
N SER A 65 -17.30 7.12 -18.90
CA SER A 65 -17.25 7.10 -20.36
C SER A 65 -16.81 8.45 -20.96
N VAL A 66 -17.26 9.57 -20.39
CA VAL A 66 -16.87 10.92 -20.80
C VAL A 66 -15.39 11.16 -20.51
N HIS A 67 -14.91 10.81 -19.32
CA HIS A 67 -13.49 10.91 -18.99
C HIS A 67 -12.60 10.05 -19.90
N ARG A 68 -13.08 8.86 -20.30
CA ARG A 68 -12.41 8.04 -21.30
C ARG A 68 -12.33 8.75 -22.66
N LEU A 69 -13.43 9.35 -23.12
CA LEU A 69 -13.45 10.09 -24.38
C LEU A 69 -12.56 11.33 -24.33
N GLU A 70 -12.52 12.06 -23.22
CA GLU A 70 -11.61 13.18 -23.00
C GLU A 70 -10.14 12.74 -23.12
N ARG A 71 -9.76 11.62 -22.48
CA ARG A 71 -8.40 11.05 -22.60
C ARG A 71 -8.06 10.69 -24.05
N LEU A 72 -8.98 10.07 -24.79
CA LEU A 72 -8.79 9.71 -26.18
C LEU A 72 -8.74 10.94 -27.11
N LEU A 73 -9.54 11.97 -26.83
CA LEU A 73 -9.50 13.23 -27.56
C LEU A 73 -8.20 13.98 -27.32
N VAL A 74 -7.66 13.98 -26.09
CA VAL A 74 -6.32 14.53 -25.81
C VAL A 74 -5.27 13.76 -26.61
N ALA A 75 -5.31 12.42 -26.58
CA ALA A 75 -4.39 11.59 -27.35
C ALA A 75 -4.48 11.85 -28.87
N LEU A 76 -5.70 11.96 -29.39
CA LEU A 76 -5.96 12.24 -30.80
C LEU A 76 -5.52 13.66 -31.16
N ASN A 77 -5.80 14.64 -30.31
CA ASN A 77 -5.38 16.03 -30.52
C ASN A 77 -3.85 16.13 -30.52
N ARG A 78 -3.15 15.40 -29.63
CA ARG A 78 -1.69 15.24 -29.70
C ARG A 78 -1.25 14.63 -31.02
N LYS A 79 -1.88 13.53 -31.46
CA LYS A 79 -1.57 12.85 -32.73
C LYS A 79 -1.84 13.73 -33.97
N VAL A 80 -2.89 14.54 -33.95
CA VAL A 80 -3.28 15.43 -35.05
C VAL A 80 -2.43 16.71 -35.07
N ARG A 81 -2.14 17.31 -33.90
CA ARG A 81 -1.22 18.46 -33.79
C ARG A 81 0.23 18.07 -34.08
N ALA A 82 0.63 16.85 -33.76
CA ALA A 82 1.92 16.27 -34.13
C ALA A 82 2.02 15.89 -35.63
N GLY A 83 1.22 16.53 -36.50
CA GLY A 83 1.50 16.59 -37.95
C GLY A 83 2.94 17.02 -38.28
N GLU A 84 3.65 17.60 -37.30
CA GLU A 84 5.10 17.63 -37.22
C GLU A 84 5.58 16.70 -36.08
N THR A 85 6.20 15.59 -36.46
CA THR A 85 6.60 14.41 -35.66
C THR A 85 7.60 14.67 -34.53
N ARG A 86 7.21 15.36 -33.44
CA ARG A 86 8.06 15.46 -32.25
C ARG A 86 7.64 14.41 -31.22
N LYS A 87 8.44 13.35 -31.12
CA LYS A 87 8.29 12.28 -30.13
C LYS A 87 9.10 12.62 -28.88
N ALA A 88 8.54 12.31 -27.72
CA ALA A 88 9.28 12.34 -26.47
C ALA A 88 10.31 11.19 -26.48
N ASN A 89 11.55 11.49 -26.08
CA ASN A 89 12.59 10.49 -25.91
C ASN A 89 12.71 10.15 -24.42
N PHE A 90 12.24 8.95 -24.06
CA PHE A 90 12.32 8.41 -22.70
C PHE A 90 13.25 7.19 -22.61
N ASP A 91 13.91 6.82 -23.71
CA ASP A 91 14.82 5.68 -23.75
C ASP A 91 16.30 6.12 -23.65
N ASP A 92 16.64 7.38 -23.96
CA ASP A 92 18.00 7.92 -23.87
C ASP A 92 18.13 9.02 -22.80
N TRP A 93 19.13 8.91 -21.93
CA TRP A 93 19.32 9.76 -20.76
C TRP A 93 20.79 10.16 -20.57
N PRO A 94 21.33 11.05 -21.42
CA PRO A 94 22.73 11.46 -21.34
C PRO A 94 23.11 12.15 -20.02
N GLU A 95 22.14 12.69 -19.29
CA GLU A 95 22.32 13.33 -17.99
C GLU A 95 22.40 12.34 -16.83
N ILE A 96 22.01 11.08 -17.05
CA ILE A 96 22.04 10.01 -16.04
C ILE A 96 23.20 9.08 -16.41
N ASP A 97 24.35 9.27 -15.75
CA ASP A 97 25.52 8.45 -15.99
C ASP A 97 25.42 7.06 -15.31
N GLU A 98 26.25 6.13 -15.78
CA GLU A 98 26.33 4.78 -15.23
C GLU A 98 26.78 4.78 -13.76
N ALA A 99 27.58 5.78 -13.36
CA ALA A 99 28.02 5.95 -11.98
C ALA A 99 26.84 6.29 -11.04
N GLN A 100 25.88 7.08 -11.50
CA GLN A 100 24.67 7.41 -10.78
C GLN A 100 23.78 6.18 -10.62
N LEU A 101 23.57 5.40 -11.69
CA LEU A 101 22.82 4.15 -11.62
C LEU A 101 23.48 3.14 -10.67
N ALA A 102 24.82 3.06 -10.69
CA ALA A 102 25.58 2.21 -9.78
C ALA A 102 25.41 2.61 -8.30
N LYS A 103 25.28 3.91 -7.98
CA LYS A 103 24.97 4.36 -6.60
C LYS A 103 23.58 3.88 -6.17
N ILE A 104 22.59 3.94 -7.06
CA ILE A 104 21.23 3.47 -6.79
C ILE A 104 21.24 1.97 -6.47
N LEU A 105 21.87 1.17 -7.33
CA LEU A 105 21.96 -0.28 -7.15
C LEU A 105 22.69 -0.65 -5.84
N LYS A 106 23.81 0.00 -5.53
CA LYS A 106 24.52 -0.21 -4.25
C LYS A 106 23.67 0.12 -3.03
N GLY A 107 22.86 1.19 -3.10
CA GLY A 107 21.90 1.52 -2.05
C GLY A 107 20.84 0.42 -1.87
N GLN A 108 20.27 -0.08 -2.97
CA GLN A 108 19.29 -1.17 -2.94
C GLN A 108 19.88 -2.46 -2.38
N GLU A 109 21.11 -2.82 -2.75
CA GLU A 109 21.83 -3.96 -2.17
C GLU A 109 22.04 -3.79 -0.66
N ALA A 110 22.43 -2.59 -0.21
CA ALA A 110 22.60 -2.30 1.22
C ALA A 110 21.27 -2.39 2.00
N TYR A 111 20.13 -2.13 1.37
CA TYR A 111 18.80 -2.39 1.95
C TYR A 111 18.43 -3.87 1.96
N ALA A 112 18.85 -4.64 0.94
CA ALA A 112 18.62 -6.08 0.87
C ALA A 112 19.47 -6.87 1.87
N ARG A 113 20.66 -6.36 2.22
CA ARG A 113 21.51 -6.93 3.27
C ARG A 113 20.86 -6.71 4.64
N ARG A 114 20.63 -7.81 5.35
CA ARG A 114 20.20 -7.77 6.75
C ARG A 114 21.35 -7.26 7.61
N ALA A 115 21.37 -5.95 7.86
CA ALA A 115 22.29 -5.37 8.82
C ALA A 115 21.87 -5.76 10.23
N PHE A 116 22.83 -6.16 11.08
CA PHE A 116 22.64 -6.16 12.53
C PHE A 116 22.19 -4.78 12.95
N THR A 117 21.11 -4.68 13.71
CA THR A 117 20.75 -3.40 14.34
C THR A 117 21.90 -2.96 15.27
N PRO A 118 22.07 -1.64 15.52
CA PRO A 118 23.08 -1.16 16.47
C PRO A 118 22.97 -1.82 17.86
N GLN A 119 21.76 -2.21 18.25
CA GLN A 119 21.48 -2.91 19.50
C GLN A 119 21.96 -4.37 19.45
N GLU A 120 21.65 -5.12 18.39
CA GLU A 120 22.14 -6.50 18.22
C GLU A 120 23.67 -6.56 18.09
N ALA A 121 24.29 -5.57 17.44
CA ALA A 121 25.74 -5.46 17.38
C ALA A 121 26.35 -5.23 18.79
N LYS A 122 25.75 -4.34 19.58
CA LYS A 122 26.17 -4.09 20.97
C LYS A 122 26.00 -5.33 21.86
N ASP A 123 24.90 -6.05 21.71
CA ASP A 123 24.62 -7.26 22.49
C ASP A 123 25.56 -8.40 22.11
N THR A 124 25.91 -8.53 20.82
CA THR A 124 26.93 -9.48 20.37
C THR A 124 28.31 -9.13 20.92
N ARG A 125 28.70 -7.85 20.96
CA ARG A 125 29.96 -7.42 21.59
C ARG A 125 30.02 -7.72 23.08
N LYS A 126 28.90 -7.54 23.80
CA LYS A 126 28.81 -7.94 25.21
C LYS A 126 28.97 -9.44 25.38
N ALA A 127 28.32 -10.24 24.54
CA ALA A 127 28.43 -11.70 24.57
C ALA A 127 29.87 -12.17 24.29
N ILE A 128 30.58 -11.51 23.37
CA ILE A 128 32.01 -11.75 23.11
C ILE A 128 32.86 -11.41 24.32
N ALA A 129 32.68 -10.22 24.92
CA ALA A 129 33.45 -9.82 26.09
C ALA A 129 33.21 -10.74 27.30
N GLU A 130 31.97 -11.21 27.48
CA GLU A 130 31.62 -12.18 28.51
C GLU A 130 32.27 -13.54 28.24
N TYR A 131 32.23 -14.01 26.99
CA TYR A 131 32.92 -15.24 26.57
C TYR A 131 34.41 -15.15 26.85
N ASP A 132 35.07 -14.07 26.41
CA ASP A 132 36.52 -13.87 26.57
C ASP A 132 36.90 -13.81 28.07
N ARG A 133 36.08 -13.17 28.91
CA ARG A 133 36.27 -13.15 30.37
C ARG A 133 36.19 -14.55 30.98
N LEU A 134 35.18 -15.33 30.58
CA LEU A 134 34.99 -16.68 31.10
C LEU A 134 36.05 -17.65 30.57
N ALA A 135 36.53 -17.45 29.34
CA ALA A 135 37.64 -18.22 28.76
C ALA A 135 38.94 -18.01 29.54
N LEU A 136 39.27 -16.76 29.92
CA LEU A 136 40.42 -16.49 30.80
C LEU A 136 40.29 -17.19 32.14
N GLN A 137 39.11 -17.12 32.78
CA GLN A 137 38.86 -17.83 34.05
C GLN A 137 38.98 -19.36 33.90
N ALA A 138 38.61 -19.91 32.74
CA ALA A 138 38.76 -21.33 32.45
C ALA A 138 40.23 -21.72 32.24
N ILE A 139 41.04 -20.85 31.64
CA ILE A 139 42.50 -21.03 31.50
C ILE A 139 43.15 -21.00 32.89
N ASP A 140 42.85 -20.00 33.72
CA ASP A 140 43.36 -19.90 35.08
C ASP A 140 42.96 -21.13 35.94
N ALA A 141 41.73 -21.61 35.76
CA ALA A 141 41.25 -22.82 36.44
C ALA A 141 41.98 -24.09 35.96
N ALA A 142 42.28 -24.20 34.66
CA ALA A 142 43.06 -25.29 34.10
C ALA A 142 44.51 -25.29 34.62
N GLU A 143 45.14 -24.13 34.71
CA GLU A 143 46.48 -23.96 35.29
C GLU A 143 46.46 -24.30 36.79
N ALA A 144 45.43 -23.89 37.53
CA ALA A 144 45.29 -24.28 38.93
C ALA A 144 45.16 -25.80 39.10
N LEU A 145 44.52 -26.52 38.18
CA LEU A 145 44.44 -27.99 38.18
C LEU A 145 45.80 -28.67 38.09
N THR A 146 46.80 -28.06 37.44
CA THR A 146 48.15 -28.65 37.31
C THR A 146 49.03 -28.44 38.53
N HIS A 147 48.67 -27.53 39.44
CA HIS A 147 49.46 -27.18 40.63
C HIS A 147 48.80 -27.60 41.97
N LEU A 148 47.63 -28.24 41.92
CA LEU A 148 46.88 -28.64 43.11
C LEU A 148 47.48 -29.89 43.79
N PRO A 149 47.65 -29.89 45.13
CA PRO A 149 48.08 -31.08 45.86
C PRO A 149 46.98 -32.16 45.89
N PRO A 150 47.33 -33.45 46.02
CA PRO A 150 46.38 -34.58 45.95
C PRO A 150 45.24 -34.54 46.98
N THR A 151 45.38 -33.78 48.06
CA THR A 151 44.42 -33.65 49.16
C THR A 151 43.32 -32.61 48.90
N ALA A 152 43.38 -31.86 47.80
CA ALA A 152 42.50 -30.72 47.50
C ALA A 152 41.34 -31.05 46.54
N GLU A 153 40.63 -32.16 46.78
CA GLU A 153 39.58 -32.68 45.89
C GLU A 153 38.42 -31.69 45.64
N ALA A 154 38.02 -30.94 46.67
CA ALA A 154 36.95 -29.95 46.54
C ALA A 154 37.32 -28.79 45.60
N LEU A 155 38.59 -28.36 45.63
CA LEU A 155 39.12 -27.32 44.74
C LEU A 155 39.26 -27.85 43.31
N TRP A 156 39.70 -29.10 43.15
CA TRP A 156 39.77 -29.77 41.86
C TRP A 156 38.40 -29.82 41.17
N ARG A 157 37.34 -30.27 41.88
CA ARG A 157 35.97 -30.34 41.32
C ARG A 157 35.44 -28.97 40.90
N LYS A 158 35.77 -27.92 41.66
CA LYS A 158 35.36 -26.53 41.34
C LYS A 158 36.05 -26.03 40.07
N ASN A 159 37.37 -26.17 39.98
CA ASN A 159 38.15 -25.69 38.83
C ASN A 159 37.82 -26.49 37.56
N TYR A 160 37.63 -27.81 37.68
CA TYR A 160 37.21 -28.67 36.57
C TYR A 160 35.83 -28.29 36.01
N LYS A 161 34.87 -27.97 36.89
CA LYS A 161 33.54 -27.49 36.48
C LYS A 161 33.60 -26.15 35.76
N GLN A 162 34.47 -25.24 36.20
CA GLN A 162 34.67 -23.94 35.55
C GLN A 162 35.29 -24.12 34.16
N TRP A 163 36.36 -24.90 34.04
CA TRP A 163 37.01 -25.20 32.77
C TRP A 163 36.05 -25.84 31.74
N ARG A 164 35.32 -26.89 32.16
CA ARG A 164 34.39 -27.62 31.28
C ARG A 164 33.19 -26.78 30.84
N SER A 165 32.82 -25.72 31.58
CA SER A 165 31.66 -24.90 31.23
C SER A 165 31.89 -23.99 30.01
N ILE A 166 33.15 -23.79 29.60
CA ILE A 166 33.56 -22.95 28.47
C ILE A 166 34.21 -23.75 27.34
N SER A 167 34.84 -24.89 27.62
CA SER A 167 35.54 -25.71 26.61
C SER A 167 34.68 -26.11 25.41
N ASP A 168 33.38 -26.29 25.62
CA ASP A 168 32.43 -26.73 24.59
C ASP A 168 31.69 -25.56 23.93
N ARG A 169 31.94 -24.31 24.36
CA ARG A 169 31.26 -23.12 23.81
C ARG A 169 32.07 -22.52 22.66
N LYS A 170 31.40 -22.26 21.54
CA LYS A 170 31.97 -21.51 20.40
C LYS A 170 31.89 -20.00 20.67
N ARG A 171 33.01 -19.29 20.48
CA ARG A 171 33.06 -17.83 20.55
C ARG A 171 32.12 -17.23 19.49
N PRO A 172 31.22 -16.28 19.85
CA PRO A 172 30.43 -15.55 18.88
C PRO A 172 31.32 -14.74 17.92
N GLU A 173 30.90 -14.60 16.67
CA GLU A 173 31.63 -13.81 15.67
C GLU A 173 31.36 -12.32 15.86
N ALA A 174 32.40 -11.50 15.71
CA ALA A 174 32.26 -10.05 15.89
C ALA A 174 31.39 -9.47 14.77
N PRO A 175 30.40 -8.62 15.09
CA PRO A 175 29.71 -7.84 14.08
C PRO A 175 30.73 -6.95 13.37
N ASP A 176 30.73 -6.95 12.04
CA ASP A 176 31.57 -6.05 11.24
C ASP A 176 30.96 -4.64 11.24
N ASP A 177 31.45 -3.79 12.15
CA ASP A 177 31.04 -2.40 12.28
C ASP A 177 31.29 -1.57 11.02
N ASP A 178 32.35 -1.91 10.27
CA ASP A 178 32.67 -1.22 9.02
C ASP A 178 31.59 -1.49 7.97
N THR A 179 30.96 -2.66 7.99
CA THR A 179 29.87 -3.00 7.06
C THR A 179 28.62 -2.17 7.34
N HIS A 180 28.24 -1.95 8.60
CA HIS A 180 27.07 -1.10 8.91
C HIS A 180 27.30 0.38 8.51
N ALA A 181 28.50 0.90 8.76
CA ALA A 181 28.86 2.27 8.34
C ALA A 181 28.85 2.40 6.82
N LYS A 182 29.45 1.44 6.09
CA LYS A 182 29.45 1.39 4.62
C LYS A 182 28.03 1.28 4.05
N ASP A 183 27.17 0.43 4.63
CA ASP A 183 25.79 0.26 4.20
C ASP A 183 24.96 1.53 4.46
N THR A 184 25.21 2.24 5.56
CA THR A 184 24.52 3.52 5.85
C THR A 184 24.87 4.58 4.80
N VAL A 185 26.16 4.70 4.45
CA VAL A 185 26.64 5.61 3.40
C VAL A 185 26.10 5.19 2.03
N ALA A 186 26.05 3.89 1.73
CA ALA A 186 25.48 3.38 0.49
C ALA A 186 23.98 3.67 0.38
N LYS A 187 23.23 3.53 1.47
CA LYS A 187 21.80 3.86 1.54
C LYS A 187 21.55 5.35 1.30
N SER A 188 22.29 6.23 1.98
CA SER A 188 22.11 7.68 1.80
C SER A 188 22.49 8.12 0.39
N ALA A 189 23.64 7.66 -0.12
CA ALA A 189 24.08 7.95 -1.49
C ALA A 189 23.11 7.40 -2.54
N GLY A 190 22.56 6.20 -2.32
CA GLY A 190 21.53 5.62 -3.18
C GLY A 190 20.24 6.43 -3.17
N ASN A 191 19.77 6.89 -2.01
CA ASN A 191 18.56 7.69 -1.88
C ASN A 191 18.71 9.06 -2.55
N GLU A 192 19.84 9.74 -2.36
CA GLU A 192 20.16 10.99 -3.06
C GLU A 192 20.22 10.79 -4.57
N ALA A 193 20.84 9.68 -5.02
CA ALA A 193 20.93 9.36 -6.43
C ALA A 193 19.54 9.08 -7.05
N ILE A 194 18.68 8.33 -6.35
CA ILE A 194 17.29 8.09 -6.77
C ILE A 194 16.53 9.42 -6.85
N ALA A 195 16.63 10.28 -5.83
CA ALA A 195 15.92 11.55 -5.79
C ALA A 195 16.32 12.46 -6.96
N HIS A 196 17.63 12.59 -7.23
CA HIS A 196 18.12 13.38 -8.35
C HIS A 196 17.66 12.82 -9.70
N THR A 197 17.78 11.49 -9.88
CA THR A 197 17.37 10.82 -11.13
C THR A 197 15.87 10.97 -11.38
N ARG A 198 15.04 10.83 -10.34
CA ARG A 198 13.59 11.06 -10.43
C ARG A 198 13.25 12.49 -10.81
N GLN A 199 13.98 13.48 -10.29
CA GLN A 199 13.77 14.89 -10.66
C GLN A 199 14.03 15.13 -12.15
N LEU A 200 15.14 14.61 -12.68
CA LEU A 200 15.47 14.72 -14.11
C LEU A 200 14.40 14.06 -14.98
N ILE A 201 13.96 12.85 -14.59
CA ILE A 201 12.93 12.11 -15.30
C ILE A 201 11.60 12.87 -15.29
N ARG A 202 11.17 13.30 -14.10
CA ARG A 202 9.91 14.03 -13.92
C ARG A 202 9.88 15.30 -14.76
N ALA A 203 10.96 16.10 -14.72
CA ALA A 203 11.05 17.34 -15.49
C ALA A 203 10.91 17.10 -17.00
N ARG A 204 11.50 16.02 -17.52
CA ARG A 204 11.38 15.67 -18.95
C ARG A 204 9.97 15.19 -19.31
N ILE A 205 9.31 14.43 -18.44
CA ILE A 205 7.91 14.03 -18.66
C ILE A 205 7.00 15.25 -18.64
N GLU A 206 7.19 16.17 -17.68
CA GLU A 206 6.43 17.42 -17.58
C GLU A 206 6.63 18.30 -18.83
N ASP A 207 7.85 18.46 -19.33
CA ASP A 207 8.14 19.19 -20.57
C ASP A 207 7.45 18.52 -21.79
N ALA A 208 7.48 17.19 -21.86
CA ALA A 208 6.81 16.44 -22.92
C ALA A 208 5.28 16.59 -22.88
N VAL A 209 4.69 16.61 -21.68
CA VAL A 209 3.26 16.89 -21.47
C VAL A 209 2.93 18.32 -21.88
N ALA A 210 3.72 19.31 -21.45
CA ALA A 210 3.49 20.73 -21.72
C ALA A 210 3.60 21.08 -23.21
N ARG A 211 4.47 20.37 -23.95
CA ARG A 211 4.67 20.53 -25.39
C ARG A 211 3.79 19.59 -26.23
N ASP A 212 2.89 18.84 -25.60
CA ASP A 212 2.00 17.89 -26.27
C ASP A 212 2.75 16.88 -27.18
N LEU A 213 3.93 16.41 -26.73
CA LEU A 213 4.73 15.45 -27.47
C LEU A 213 4.05 14.07 -27.52
N LEU A 214 4.34 13.32 -28.58
CA LEU A 214 3.93 11.92 -28.67
C LEU A 214 4.78 11.04 -27.77
N PHE A 215 4.14 10.29 -26.88
CA PHE A 215 4.84 9.38 -25.99
C PHE A 215 5.22 8.07 -26.70
N PRO A 216 6.29 7.39 -26.25
CA PRO A 216 6.61 6.04 -26.71
C PRO A 216 5.46 5.07 -26.49
N ALA A 217 5.32 4.08 -27.38
CA ALA A 217 4.22 3.11 -27.32
C ALA A 217 4.19 2.34 -25.99
N TRP A 218 5.34 1.89 -25.48
CA TRP A 218 5.45 1.23 -24.19
C TRP A 218 4.90 2.10 -23.04
N PHE A 219 5.06 3.43 -23.12
CA PHE A 219 4.61 4.37 -22.10
C PHE A 219 3.09 4.54 -22.16
N GLU A 220 2.54 4.81 -23.35
CA GLU A 220 1.09 4.92 -23.56
C GLU A 220 0.36 3.61 -23.21
N ASN A 221 0.94 2.46 -23.57
CA ASN A 221 0.36 1.15 -23.30
C ASN A 221 0.27 0.84 -21.80
N MET A 222 1.21 1.35 -21.01
CA MET A 222 1.28 1.05 -19.57
C MET A 222 0.50 2.06 -18.73
N LEU A 223 0.63 3.35 -19.01
CA LEU A 223 0.11 4.46 -18.19
C LEU A 223 -1.06 5.22 -18.82
N GLY A 224 -1.39 4.91 -20.09
CA GLY A 224 -2.34 5.66 -20.88
C GLY A 224 -1.74 6.91 -21.51
N PRO A 225 -2.51 7.59 -22.39
CA PRO A 225 -2.03 8.75 -23.13
C PRO A 225 -1.94 10.03 -22.29
N ALA A 226 -2.62 10.08 -21.14
CA ALA A 226 -2.65 11.23 -20.24
C ALA A 226 -3.04 10.80 -18.82
N ALA A 227 -2.71 11.64 -17.85
CA ALA A 227 -3.09 11.42 -16.46
C ALA A 227 -4.62 11.38 -16.28
N PRO A 228 -5.15 10.47 -15.43
CA PRO A 228 -6.56 10.49 -15.08
C PRO A 228 -6.96 11.76 -14.31
N PRO A 229 -8.23 12.19 -14.42
CA PRO A 229 -8.74 13.34 -13.67
C PRO A 229 -8.50 13.20 -12.17
N GLY A 230 -7.95 14.25 -11.54
CA GLY A 230 -7.69 14.27 -10.09
C GLY A 230 -6.52 13.41 -9.62
N LYS A 231 -5.80 12.71 -10.51
CA LYS A 231 -4.63 11.86 -10.17
C LYS A 231 -3.35 12.25 -10.90
N ALA A 232 -3.20 13.51 -11.28
CA ALA A 232 -2.07 13.99 -12.07
C ALA A 232 -0.71 13.74 -11.39
N ASP A 233 -0.61 14.06 -10.10
CA ASP A 233 0.64 13.88 -9.35
C ASP A 233 0.99 12.40 -9.13
N ASP A 234 0.01 11.57 -8.78
CA ASP A 234 0.21 10.12 -8.59
C ASP A 234 0.60 9.45 -9.91
N TRP A 235 -0.06 9.83 -11.02
CA TRP A 235 0.27 9.36 -12.36
C TRP A 235 1.70 9.73 -12.73
N LEU A 236 2.11 10.98 -12.47
CA LEU A 236 3.46 11.45 -12.78
C LEU A 236 4.52 10.80 -11.90
N TYR A 237 4.21 10.55 -10.62
CA TYR A 237 5.07 9.78 -9.73
C TYR A 237 5.28 8.36 -10.25
N THR A 238 4.20 7.66 -10.62
CA THR A 238 4.28 6.31 -11.18
C THR A 238 5.01 6.30 -12.52
N ALA A 239 4.73 7.27 -13.39
CA ALA A 239 5.41 7.42 -14.68
C ALA A 239 6.93 7.58 -14.53
N THR A 240 7.34 8.38 -13.54
CA THR A 240 8.75 8.57 -13.19
C THR A 240 9.38 7.25 -12.75
N ASP A 241 8.70 6.49 -11.89
CA ASP A 241 9.21 5.20 -11.41
C ASP A 241 9.24 4.12 -12.51
N VAL A 242 8.33 4.14 -13.47
CA VAL A 242 8.36 3.24 -14.65
C VAL A 242 9.59 3.52 -15.51
N VAL A 243 9.88 4.79 -15.80
CA VAL A 243 11.09 5.16 -16.55
C VAL A 243 12.35 4.78 -15.78
N LEU A 244 12.39 5.07 -14.48
CA LEU A 244 13.50 4.69 -13.61
C LEU A 244 13.71 3.16 -13.59
N TYR A 245 12.63 2.38 -13.54
CA TYR A 245 12.69 0.93 -13.61
C TYR A 245 13.34 0.44 -14.91
N ARG A 246 12.93 1.03 -16.05
CA ARG A 246 13.52 0.70 -17.35
C ARG A 246 15.02 0.98 -17.39
N LEU A 247 15.43 2.16 -16.87
CA LEU A 247 16.83 2.55 -16.79
C LEU A 247 17.66 1.62 -15.90
N LEU A 248 17.13 1.25 -14.73
CA LEU A 248 17.85 0.40 -13.77
C LEU A 248 17.99 -1.06 -14.21
N HIS A 249 17.08 -1.53 -15.08
CA HIS A 249 17.00 -2.94 -15.46
C HIS A 249 17.17 -3.19 -16.96
N ASP A 250 17.62 -2.18 -17.70
CA ASP A 250 17.89 -2.21 -19.13
C ASP A 250 16.71 -2.79 -19.96
N VAL A 251 15.49 -2.35 -19.62
CA VAL A 251 14.29 -2.82 -20.32
C VAL A 251 14.13 -2.02 -21.61
N THR A 252 14.42 -2.66 -22.73
CA THR A 252 14.41 -2.04 -24.07
C THR A 252 13.16 -2.40 -24.89
N SER A 253 12.21 -3.16 -24.32
CA SER A 253 11.01 -3.59 -25.04
C SER A 253 10.20 -2.37 -25.52
N PRO A 254 9.79 -2.33 -26.81
CA PRO A 254 9.04 -1.21 -27.38
C PRO A 254 7.55 -1.25 -27.05
N ALA A 255 7.03 -2.41 -26.61
CA ALA A 255 5.62 -2.62 -26.31
C ALA A 255 5.32 -2.72 -24.82
N ASP A 256 6.30 -3.17 -24.04
CA ASP A 256 6.18 -3.43 -22.62
C ASP A 256 7.15 -2.55 -21.82
N ALA A 257 6.61 -1.79 -20.87
CA ALA A 257 7.38 -0.88 -20.06
C ALA A 257 8.24 -1.61 -19.02
N LEU A 258 7.76 -2.71 -18.43
CA LEU A 258 8.42 -3.39 -17.31
C LEU A 258 9.18 -4.66 -17.75
N GLY A 259 8.87 -5.19 -18.93
CA GLY A 259 9.51 -6.40 -19.44
C GLY A 259 9.05 -7.65 -18.70
N PRO A 260 9.77 -8.79 -18.85
CA PRO A 260 9.38 -10.02 -18.20
C PRO A 260 9.47 -9.91 -16.67
N ALA A 261 8.50 -10.52 -15.99
CA ALA A 261 8.47 -10.55 -14.53
C ALA A 261 9.78 -11.15 -13.97
N PRO A 262 10.39 -10.52 -12.95
CA PRO A 262 11.61 -11.04 -12.33
C PRO A 262 11.37 -12.41 -11.71
N LEU A 263 12.26 -13.37 -12.00
CA LEU A 263 12.21 -14.72 -11.40
C LEU A 263 12.69 -14.71 -9.94
N GLU A 264 13.68 -13.86 -9.65
CA GLU A 264 14.30 -13.76 -8.33
C GLU A 264 13.39 -12.99 -7.36
N GLU A 265 13.29 -13.49 -6.13
CA GLU A 265 12.68 -12.74 -5.04
C GLU A 265 13.61 -11.63 -4.57
N GLY A 266 13.06 -10.44 -4.36
CA GLY A 266 13.83 -9.28 -3.92
C GLY A 266 13.22 -7.97 -4.36
N HIS A 267 14.00 -6.90 -4.18
CA HIS A 267 13.55 -5.53 -4.41
C HIS A 267 12.98 -5.31 -5.82
N ARG A 268 13.62 -5.88 -6.86
CA ARG A 268 13.16 -5.76 -8.25
C ARG A 268 11.77 -6.34 -8.47
N LYS A 269 11.47 -7.50 -7.87
CA LYS A 269 10.15 -8.16 -7.97
C LYS A 269 9.08 -7.35 -7.23
N THR A 270 9.37 -6.91 -6.01
CA THR A 270 8.46 -6.03 -5.25
C THR A 270 8.14 -4.75 -6.01
N LEU A 271 9.16 -4.13 -6.63
CA LEU A 271 8.97 -2.92 -7.43
C LEU A 271 8.17 -3.20 -8.72
N HIS A 272 8.48 -4.29 -9.43
CA HIS A 272 7.74 -4.72 -10.61
C HIS A 272 6.25 -4.96 -10.30
N ASP A 273 5.95 -5.67 -9.22
CA ASP A 273 4.57 -5.99 -8.81
C ASP A 273 3.80 -4.73 -8.42
N ARG A 274 4.46 -3.81 -7.67
CA ARG A 274 3.88 -2.51 -7.31
C ARG A 274 3.54 -1.69 -8.55
N LEU A 275 4.49 -1.52 -9.47
CA LEU A 275 4.30 -0.75 -10.70
C LEU A 275 3.23 -1.38 -11.60
N THR A 276 3.16 -2.71 -11.66
CA THR A 276 2.12 -3.42 -12.40
C THR A 276 0.73 -3.08 -11.86
N GLY A 277 0.57 -3.07 -10.52
CA GLY A 277 -0.68 -2.70 -9.85
C GLY A 277 -1.07 -1.23 -10.07
N GLU A 278 -0.15 -0.31 -9.79
CA GLU A 278 -0.37 1.14 -9.96
C GLU A 278 -0.72 1.49 -11.42
N CYS A 279 -0.01 0.92 -12.40
CA CYS A 279 -0.29 1.14 -13.81
C CYS A 279 -1.62 0.52 -14.27
N ALA A 280 -2.04 -0.59 -13.67
CA ALA A 280 -3.35 -1.18 -13.96
C ALA A 280 -4.49 -0.24 -13.52
N ASP A 281 -4.32 0.49 -12.42
CA ASP A 281 -5.32 1.43 -11.93
C ASP A 281 -5.51 2.63 -12.86
N TYR A 282 -4.46 3.10 -13.55
CA TYR A 282 -4.59 4.19 -14.53
C TYR A 282 -5.18 3.75 -15.88
N ARG A 283 -5.08 2.44 -16.19
CA ARG A 283 -5.70 1.84 -17.38
C ARG A 283 -7.19 1.55 -17.21
N LYS A 284 -7.70 1.52 -15.96
CA LYS A 284 -9.14 1.35 -15.72
C LYS A 284 -9.93 2.52 -16.32
N PRO A 285 -11.11 2.26 -16.90
CA PRO A 285 -11.96 3.26 -17.53
C PRO A 285 -12.29 4.40 -16.57
#